data_AF-A0A946KD03-F1
#
_entry.id   AF-A0A946KD03-F1
#
_cell.length_a   1.000
_cell.length_b   1.000
_cell.length_c   1.000
_cell.angle_alpha   90.00
_cell.angle_beta   90.00
_cell.angle_gamma   90.00
#
_symmetry.space_group_name_H-M   'P 1'
#
loop_
_entity.id
_entity.type
_entity.pdbx_description
1 polymer ?
#
loop_
_entity_poly.entity_id
_entity_poly.type
_entity_poly.pdbx_seq_one_letter_code
_entity_poly.pdbx_strand_id
1 'polypeptide(L)'
;MKIGLLGCDEQILAIASAAVEAGHTLSPAYDVPSDLPPALSGIDRQPREQWHGLLEEDLCDAVLVGVDGWNEQRAEQVRTLVQAGRLLLVGHPASLSMLWAYELDMILADSTATVIPALAARQHPIIQSLRTLIEQSIAGNGPLGSIESLQFERRQPTRNEDSVLASFARDADIIRVLIGDPSRLMALGGGDSGWATLAVGLSGPDQVSVRWHVAKGKTPELSIQLLCEHGRICIEIPPEDRGAWKVSHQSDSEASDPLLNFPSETTDFQPAKVLLAHLLQTAHGKNKGSSERLIPPATWPDAARTIELAETIPRSVKRGRGIDLHQEEFSELGTFRGTMASLGCGIIMAGLFIVFVATLVGGVARAAGWDFGERLASIWPYAILTTLLLFLVLQFLPFLLPKKANKNADAEGSFTRDS
;
A
#
# COMPACT_ATOMS: atom_id res chain seq x y z
N MET A 1 20.96 18.68 -6.53
CA MET A 1 20.75 17.81 -5.35
C MET A 1 21.98 16.95 -5.18
N LYS A 2 22.46 16.82 -3.95
CA LYS A 2 23.45 15.82 -3.54
C LYS A 2 22.70 14.57 -3.13
N ILE A 3 23.05 13.43 -3.71
CA ILE A 3 22.33 12.18 -3.51
C ILE A 3 23.31 11.15 -2.98
N GLY A 4 23.04 10.63 -1.78
CA GLY A 4 23.79 9.53 -1.20
C GLY A 4 23.34 8.19 -1.80
N LEU A 5 24.22 7.19 -1.75
CA LEU A 5 23.93 5.84 -2.22
C LEU A 5 24.30 4.82 -1.14
N LEU A 6 23.37 3.92 -0.83
CA LEU A 6 23.56 2.82 0.12
C LEU A 6 23.21 1.49 -0.56
N GLY A 7 24.22 0.69 -0.89
CA GLY A 7 24.03 -0.48 -1.72
C GLY A 7 23.60 -0.11 -3.13
N CYS A 8 23.40 -1.12 -3.97
CA CYS A 8 22.85 -0.93 -5.31
C CYS A 8 22.04 -2.15 -5.75
N ASP A 9 21.24 -1.96 -6.79
CA ASP A 9 20.65 -2.99 -7.64
C ASP A 9 20.47 -2.36 -9.03
N GLU A 10 20.06 -3.13 -10.03
CA GLU A 10 19.89 -2.65 -11.40
C GLU A 10 18.99 -1.41 -11.50
N GLN A 11 17.89 -1.38 -10.76
CA GLN A 11 16.92 -0.29 -10.77
C GLN A 11 17.49 0.97 -10.11
N ILE A 12 18.14 0.83 -8.96
CA ILE A 12 18.78 1.93 -8.24
C ILE A 12 19.97 2.50 -9.02
N LEU A 13 20.76 1.66 -9.71
CA LEU A 13 21.85 2.12 -10.58
C LEU A 13 21.32 2.88 -11.79
N ALA A 14 20.18 2.48 -12.36
CA ALA A 14 19.53 3.21 -13.43
C ALA A 14 19.05 4.61 -12.96
N ILE A 15 18.50 4.71 -11.75
CA ILE A 15 18.10 5.98 -11.13
C ILE A 15 19.32 6.87 -10.85
N ALA A 16 20.38 6.29 -10.28
CA ALA A 16 21.62 6.99 -10.02
C ALA A 16 22.24 7.55 -11.32
N SER A 17 22.26 6.74 -12.39
CA SER A 17 22.74 7.16 -13.70
C SER A 17 21.91 8.31 -14.27
N ALA A 18 20.58 8.20 -14.20
CA ALA A 18 19.66 9.27 -14.61
C ALA A 18 19.86 10.56 -13.80
N ALA A 19 20.23 10.47 -12.52
CA ALA A 19 20.52 11.62 -11.68
C ALA A 19 21.80 12.35 -12.12
N VAL A 20 22.86 11.60 -12.42
CA VAL A 20 24.12 12.16 -12.94
C VAL A 20 23.88 12.83 -14.31
N GLU A 21 23.15 12.18 -15.19
CA GLU A 21 22.76 12.75 -16.49
C GLU A 21 21.94 14.05 -16.36
N ALA A 22 21.11 14.15 -15.32
CA ALA A 22 20.35 15.35 -14.98
C ALA A 22 21.19 16.44 -14.26
N GLY A 23 22.49 16.21 -14.05
CA GLY A 23 23.41 17.17 -13.42
C GLY A 23 23.39 17.17 -11.89
N HIS A 24 22.93 16.09 -11.26
CA HIS A 24 23.01 15.90 -9.82
C HIS A 24 24.30 15.18 -9.42
N THR A 25 24.74 15.40 -8.18
CA THR A 25 25.98 14.82 -7.66
C THR A 25 25.66 13.60 -6.80
N LEU A 26 26.34 12.49 -7.06
CA LEU A 26 26.25 11.29 -6.23
C LEU A 26 27.42 11.26 -5.25
N SER A 27 27.13 11.54 -3.98
CA SER A 27 28.08 11.45 -2.87
C SER A 27 27.31 11.66 -1.57
N PRO A 28 27.67 10.96 -0.48
CA PRO A 28 28.62 9.84 -0.41
C PRO A 28 27.99 8.48 -0.85
N ALA A 29 28.82 7.53 -1.29
CA ALA A 29 28.37 6.19 -1.71
C ALA A 29 28.99 5.07 -0.87
N TYR A 30 28.15 4.20 -0.31
CA TYR A 30 28.53 3.13 0.61
C TYR A 30 27.98 1.77 0.18
N ASP A 31 28.74 0.71 0.45
CA ASP A 31 28.35 -0.68 0.14
C ASP A 31 28.06 -0.93 -1.35
N VAL A 32 28.80 -0.23 -2.22
CA VAL A 32 28.64 -0.27 -3.69
C VAL A 32 29.79 -1.08 -4.32
N PRO A 33 29.53 -1.96 -5.31
CA PRO A 33 30.58 -2.74 -5.97
C PRO A 33 31.58 -1.85 -6.74
N SER A 34 32.74 -2.44 -7.02
CA SER A 34 33.81 -1.80 -7.80
C SER A 34 33.46 -1.67 -9.29
N ASP A 35 32.70 -2.62 -9.82
CA ASP A 35 32.19 -2.60 -11.18
C ASP A 35 30.87 -1.84 -11.22
N LEU A 36 30.92 -0.61 -11.73
CA LEU A 36 29.78 0.27 -11.86
C LEU A 36 29.59 0.67 -13.32
N PRO A 37 28.35 1.03 -13.73
CA PRO A 37 28.10 1.64 -15.02
C PRO A 37 29.08 2.79 -15.29
N PRO A 38 29.54 3.00 -16.54
CA PRO A 38 30.50 4.04 -16.87
C PRO A 38 30.10 5.45 -16.40
N ALA A 39 28.80 5.75 -16.43
CA ALA A 39 28.22 7.00 -15.93
C ALA A 39 28.48 7.25 -14.43
N LEU A 40 28.73 6.20 -13.65
CA LEU A 40 28.93 6.22 -12.21
C LEU A 40 30.40 5.97 -11.81
N SER A 41 31.31 5.89 -12.77
CA SER A 41 32.73 5.57 -12.52
C SER A 41 33.45 6.57 -11.61
N GLY A 42 33.00 7.84 -11.59
CA GLY A 42 33.55 8.91 -10.76
C GLY A 42 32.90 9.08 -9.38
N ILE A 43 32.04 8.14 -8.95
CA ILE A 43 31.36 8.25 -7.66
C ILE A 43 32.36 8.18 -6.49
N ASP A 44 32.15 9.03 -5.48
CA ASP A 44 32.95 9.03 -4.27
C ASP A 44 32.56 7.86 -3.36
N ARG A 45 33.28 6.74 -3.51
CA ARG A 45 33.07 5.52 -2.73
C ARG A 45 33.77 5.62 -1.39
N GLN A 46 33.00 5.39 -0.34
CA GLN A 46 33.44 5.43 1.04
C GLN A 46 33.42 4.03 1.67
N PRO A 47 34.26 3.75 2.69
CA PRO A 47 34.24 2.48 3.42
C PRO A 47 32.85 2.18 4.01
N ARG A 48 32.40 0.93 3.94
CA ARG A 48 31.05 0.50 4.37
C ARG A 48 30.77 0.85 5.84
N GLU A 49 31.79 0.83 6.70
CA GLU A 49 31.67 1.13 8.13
C GLU A 49 31.33 2.61 8.39
N GLN A 50 31.60 3.50 7.44
CA GLN A 50 31.43 4.94 7.56
C GLN A 50 30.09 5.46 7.03
N TRP A 51 29.12 4.56 6.82
CA TRP A 51 27.80 4.89 6.26
C TRP A 51 27.03 6.00 7.00
N HIS A 52 27.39 6.27 8.26
CA HIS A 52 26.80 7.34 9.09
C HIS A 52 26.86 8.72 8.42
N GLY A 53 27.76 8.95 7.45
CA GLY A 53 27.75 10.19 6.65
C GLY A 53 26.43 10.41 5.89
N LEU A 54 25.64 9.36 5.63
CA LEU A 54 24.28 9.49 5.04
C LEU A 54 23.26 10.12 5.99
N LEU A 55 23.57 10.24 7.29
CA LEU A 55 22.71 10.90 8.28
C LEU A 55 22.86 12.43 8.23
N GLU A 56 23.95 12.94 7.67
CA GLU A 56 24.28 14.37 7.64
C GLU A 56 23.58 15.07 6.46
N GLU A 57 22.73 16.06 6.74
CA GLU A 57 21.97 16.80 5.70
C GLU A 57 22.90 17.63 4.81
N ASP A 58 24.06 18.04 5.32
CA ASP A 58 25.06 18.79 4.57
C ASP A 58 25.77 17.94 3.49
N LEU A 59 25.84 16.61 3.71
CA LEU A 59 26.51 15.67 2.80
C LEU A 59 25.61 15.22 1.65
N CYS A 60 24.34 14.91 1.93
CA CYS A 60 23.36 14.60 0.90
C CYS A 60 21.95 15.07 1.28
N ASP A 61 21.13 15.37 0.28
CA ASP A 61 19.73 15.79 0.45
C ASP A 61 18.77 14.58 0.48
N ALA A 62 19.16 13.48 -0.17
CA ALA A 62 18.39 12.24 -0.27
C ALA A 62 19.31 11.03 -0.39
N VAL A 63 18.78 9.83 -0.10
CA VAL A 63 19.53 8.58 -0.16
C VAL A 63 18.84 7.57 -1.09
N LEU A 64 19.56 7.04 -2.06
CA LEU A 64 19.14 5.88 -2.84
C LEU A 64 19.59 4.60 -2.13
N VAL A 65 18.70 3.62 -2.00
CA VAL A 65 18.98 2.38 -1.28
C VAL A 65 18.74 1.17 -2.19
N GLY A 66 19.81 0.45 -2.48
CA GLY A 66 19.78 -0.79 -3.26
C GLY A 66 19.46 -2.02 -2.44
N VAL A 67 18.84 -3.00 -3.10
CA VAL A 67 18.37 -4.24 -2.45
C VAL A 67 19.24 -5.46 -2.74
N ASP A 68 20.19 -5.40 -3.68
CA ASP A 68 21.07 -6.55 -3.92
C ASP A 68 22.00 -6.79 -2.73
N GLY A 69 22.03 -8.03 -2.24
CA GLY A 69 22.78 -8.38 -1.03
C GLY A 69 22.15 -7.84 0.26
N TRP A 70 20.84 -7.58 0.26
CA TRP A 70 20.08 -7.19 1.45
C TRP A 70 20.37 -8.13 2.64
N ASN A 71 20.56 -7.54 3.81
CA ASN A 71 20.89 -8.24 5.06
C ASN A 71 20.45 -7.40 6.26
N GLU A 72 20.53 -7.96 7.46
CA GLU A 72 20.08 -7.27 8.69
C GLU A 72 20.87 -5.98 8.97
N GLN A 73 22.16 -5.92 8.61
CA GLN A 73 22.93 -4.68 8.77
C GLN A 73 22.37 -3.57 7.87
N ARG A 74 22.02 -3.86 6.60
CA ARG A 74 21.41 -2.88 5.71
C ARG A 74 20.00 -2.51 6.16
N ALA A 75 19.23 -3.48 6.66
CA ALA A 75 17.93 -3.21 7.27
C ALA A 75 18.05 -2.21 8.42
N GLU A 76 19.03 -2.39 9.30
CA GLU A 76 19.28 -1.47 10.43
C GLU A 76 19.76 -0.08 9.99
N GLN A 77 20.62 -0.02 8.96
CA GLN A 77 21.01 1.26 8.35
C GLN A 77 19.79 2.03 7.83
N VAL A 78 18.87 1.34 7.15
CA VAL A 78 17.63 1.95 6.66
C VAL A 78 16.73 2.40 7.81
N ARG A 79 16.53 1.58 8.85
CA ARG A 79 15.77 1.99 10.06
C ARG A 79 16.37 3.26 10.67
N THR A 80 17.70 3.32 10.80
CA THR A 80 18.39 4.49 11.37
C THR A 80 18.26 5.74 10.50
N LEU A 81 18.34 5.60 9.17
CA LEU A 81 18.12 6.71 8.24
C LEU A 81 16.67 7.24 8.33
N VAL A 82 15.68 6.35 8.46
CA VAL A 82 14.28 6.75 8.65
C VAL A 82 14.10 7.44 10.00
N GLN A 83 14.66 6.90 11.09
CA GLN A 83 14.63 7.56 12.41
C GLN A 83 15.25 8.96 12.37
N ALA A 84 16.30 9.17 11.56
CA ALA A 84 16.94 10.45 11.37
C ALA A 84 16.18 11.40 10.42
N GLY A 85 14.96 11.05 9.99
CA GLY A 85 14.11 11.93 9.20
C GLY A 85 14.53 12.08 7.73
N ARG A 86 15.36 11.17 7.22
CA ARG A 86 15.95 11.28 5.88
C ARG A 86 14.90 11.02 4.78
N LEU A 87 15.15 11.57 3.58
CA LEU A 87 14.42 11.22 2.35
C LEU A 87 15.11 10.03 1.68
N LEU A 88 14.38 8.93 1.50
CA LEU A 88 14.89 7.70 0.90
C LEU A 88 14.11 7.33 -0.36
N LEU A 89 14.84 6.81 -1.35
CA LEU A 89 14.27 6.02 -2.45
C LEU A 89 14.84 4.62 -2.37
N VAL A 90 13.98 3.63 -2.16
CA VAL A 90 14.39 2.26 -1.83
C VAL A 90 13.92 1.31 -2.94
N GLY A 91 14.82 0.44 -3.41
CA GLY A 91 14.48 -0.65 -4.31
C GLY A 91 13.38 -1.54 -3.72
N HIS A 92 12.56 -2.17 -4.58
CA HIS A 92 11.40 -2.94 -4.11
C HIS A 92 11.32 -4.37 -4.69
N PRO A 93 11.03 -5.38 -3.84
CA PRO A 93 10.98 -5.30 -2.38
C PRO A 93 12.39 -5.27 -1.78
N ALA A 94 12.56 -4.48 -0.71
CA ALA A 94 13.80 -4.49 0.07
C ALA A 94 13.92 -5.75 0.95
N SER A 95 12.81 -6.19 1.52
CA SER A 95 12.71 -7.44 2.26
C SER A 95 11.35 -8.08 2.00
N LEU A 96 11.29 -9.41 2.05
CA LEU A 96 10.03 -10.17 2.01
C LEU A 96 9.44 -10.40 3.41
N SER A 97 10.03 -9.79 4.44
CA SER A 97 9.57 -9.87 5.84
C SER A 97 8.56 -8.76 6.14
N MET A 98 7.32 -9.14 6.43
CA MET A 98 6.27 -8.26 6.96
C MET A 98 6.68 -7.67 8.30
N LEU A 99 7.44 -8.38 9.14
CA LEU A 99 7.93 -7.85 10.41
C LEU A 99 8.81 -6.62 10.16
N TRP A 100 9.74 -6.71 9.22
CA TRP A 100 10.58 -5.56 8.85
C TRP A 100 9.73 -4.42 8.27
N ALA A 101 8.75 -4.75 7.42
CA ALA A 101 7.88 -3.74 6.83
C ALA A 101 7.07 -2.98 7.89
N TYR A 102 6.54 -3.70 8.89
CA TYR A 102 5.78 -3.14 10.02
C TYR A 102 6.67 -2.31 10.96
N GLU A 103 7.88 -2.78 11.27
CA GLU A 103 8.85 -2.00 12.04
C GLU A 103 9.16 -0.67 11.37
N LEU A 104 9.36 -0.66 10.05
CA LEU A 104 9.63 0.58 9.33
C LEU A 104 8.41 1.52 9.31
N ASP A 105 7.19 0.96 9.20
CA ASP A 105 5.94 1.72 9.27
C ASP A 105 5.77 2.40 10.64
N MET A 106 6.07 1.68 11.73
CA MET A 106 6.07 2.26 13.08
C MET A 106 7.07 3.42 13.21
N ILE A 107 8.29 3.26 12.68
CA ILE A 107 9.31 4.32 12.72
C ILE A 107 8.87 5.52 11.86
N LEU A 108 8.24 5.28 10.72
CA LEU A 108 7.73 6.34 9.85
C LEU A 108 6.61 7.14 10.51
N ALA A 109 5.75 6.49 11.29
CA ALA A 109 4.69 7.18 12.03
C ALA A 109 5.24 8.21 13.05
N ASP A 110 6.45 7.97 13.57
CA ASP A 110 7.10 8.79 14.59
C ASP A 110 8.27 9.66 14.04
N SER A 111 8.48 9.70 12.72
CA SER A 111 9.59 10.45 12.10
C SER A 111 9.10 11.41 11.01
N THR A 112 9.99 12.33 10.58
CA THR A 112 9.75 13.22 9.42
C THR A 112 10.25 12.62 8.11
N ALA A 113 10.72 11.37 8.14
CA ALA A 113 11.28 10.72 6.98
C ALA A 113 10.22 10.49 5.90
N THR A 114 10.68 10.41 4.65
CA THR A 114 9.84 9.98 3.53
C THR A 114 10.54 8.85 2.81
N VAL A 115 9.83 7.73 2.63
CA VAL A 115 10.34 6.55 1.94
C VAL A 115 9.54 6.37 0.65
N ILE A 116 10.26 6.48 -0.47
CA ILE A 116 9.75 6.28 -1.83
C ILE A 116 10.13 4.87 -2.29
N PRO A 117 9.21 3.91 -2.39
CA PRO A 117 9.50 2.62 -2.99
C PRO A 117 9.66 2.74 -4.52
N ALA A 118 10.60 1.99 -5.08
CA ALA A 118 10.89 1.98 -6.51
C ALA A 118 9.83 1.19 -7.33
N LEU A 119 8.59 1.68 -7.34
CA LEU A 119 7.42 1.09 -8.02
C LEU A 119 6.92 2.02 -9.13
N ALA A 120 7.73 2.20 -10.17
CA ALA A 120 7.44 3.15 -11.26
C ALA A 120 6.32 2.67 -12.20
N ALA A 121 6.16 1.35 -12.37
CA ALA A 121 5.29 0.76 -13.38
C ALA A 121 3.83 1.21 -13.24
N ARG A 122 3.34 1.44 -12.01
CA ARG A 122 1.98 1.96 -11.76
C ARG A 122 1.72 3.34 -12.38
N GLN A 123 2.78 4.12 -12.60
CA GLN A 123 2.69 5.46 -13.19
C GLN A 123 2.78 5.44 -14.73
N HIS A 124 2.90 4.27 -15.34
CA HIS A 124 2.86 4.17 -16.79
C HIS A 124 1.45 4.55 -17.31
N PRO A 125 1.32 5.44 -18.32
CA PRO A 125 0.01 5.89 -18.82
C PRO A 125 -0.98 4.79 -19.20
N ILE A 126 -0.49 3.67 -19.76
CA ILE A 126 -1.34 2.52 -20.09
C ILE A 126 -2.01 1.87 -18.86
N ILE A 127 -1.39 1.91 -17.68
CA ILE A 127 -2.01 1.40 -16.45
C ILE A 127 -3.19 2.28 -16.06
N GLN A 128 -3.08 3.61 -16.24
CA GLN A 128 -4.21 4.52 -16.06
C GLN A 128 -5.33 4.23 -17.08
N SER A 129 -4.99 4.05 -18.36
CA SER A 129 -5.97 3.71 -19.39
C SER A 129 -6.68 2.38 -19.09
N LEU A 130 -5.93 1.37 -18.65
CA LEU A 130 -6.47 0.06 -18.25
C LEU A 130 -7.39 0.19 -17.03
N ARG A 131 -6.98 0.95 -16.00
CA ARG A 131 -7.80 1.23 -14.83
C ARG A 131 -9.13 1.89 -15.21
N THR A 132 -9.09 2.94 -16.03
CA THR A 132 -10.29 3.63 -16.50
C THR A 132 -11.22 2.69 -17.28
N LEU A 133 -10.66 1.81 -18.10
CA LEU A 133 -11.45 0.81 -18.83
C LEU A 133 -12.09 -0.23 -17.88
N ILE A 134 -11.36 -0.68 -16.86
CA ILE A 134 -11.91 -1.57 -15.81
C ILE A 134 -13.06 -0.88 -15.07
N GLU A 135 -12.87 0.37 -14.64
CA GLU A 135 -13.90 1.16 -13.95
C GLU A 135 -15.16 1.34 -14.83
N GLN A 136 -14.99 1.60 -16.14
CA GLN A 136 -16.09 1.70 -17.09
C GLN A 136 -16.86 0.38 -17.26
N SER A 137 -16.14 -0.74 -17.37
CA SER A 137 -16.77 -2.07 -17.47
C SER A 137 -17.52 -2.46 -16.20
N ILE A 138 -16.98 -2.18 -15.01
CA ILE A 138 -17.67 -2.41 -13.73
C ILE A 138 -18.94 -1.56 -13.64
N ALA A 139 -18.90 -0.32 -14.15
CA ALA A 139 -20.07 0.55 -14.24
C ALA A 139 -21.09 0.14 -15.33
N GLY A 140 -20.85 -0.95 -16.07
CA GLY A 140 -21.74 -1.45 -17.12
C GLY A 140 -21.65 -0.71 -18.46
N ASN A 141 -20.70 0.22 -18.61
CA ASN A 141 -20.49 1.03 -19.83
C ASN A 141 -19.18 0.67 -20.55
N GLY A 142 -18.64 -0.53 -20.28
CA GLY A 142 -17.37 -0.98 -20.84
C GLY A 142 -17.46 -1.30 -22.32
N PRO A 143 -16.46 -0.89 -23.14
CA PRO A 143 -16.47 -1.13 -24.59
C PRO A 143 -16.42 -2.62 -24.98
N LEU A 144 -15.95 -3.49 -24.08
CA LEU A 144 -15.86 -4.95 -24.30
C LEU A 144 -16.87 -5.75 -23.47
N GLY A 145 -17.85 -5.10 -22.85
CA GLY A 145 -18.81 -5.72 -21.94
C GLY A 145 -18.25 -5.99 -20.55
N SER A 146 -18.84 -6.99 -19.87
CA SER A 146 -18.49 -7.36 -18.50
C SER A 146 -17.09 -7.98 -18.41
N ILE A 147 -16.38 -7.74 -17.30
CA ILE A 147 -15.05 -8.31 -17.06
C ILE A 147 -15.21 -9.72 -16.51
N GLU A 148 -14.55 -10.68 -17.14
CA GLU A 148 -14.53 -12.07 -16.69
C GLU A 148 -13.35 -12.33 -15.75
N SER A 149 -12.16 -11.88 -16.13
CA SER A 149 -10.95 -12.01 -15.30
C SER A 149 -9.82 -11.10 -15.75
N LEU A 150 -8.89 -10.85 -14.84
CA LEU A 150 -7.62 -10.20 -15.12
C LEU A 150 -6.47 -11.19 -14.85
N GLN A 151 -5.56 -11.34 -15.79
CA GLN A 151 -4.48 -12.33 -15.73
C GLN A 151 -3.11 -11.67 -15.85
N PHE A 152 -2.19 -12.08 -15.00
CA PHE A 152 -0.80 -11.63 -14.99
C PHE A 152 0.10 -12.85 -15.20
N GLU A 153 0.91 -12.83 -16.25
CA GLU A 153 1.94 -13.84 -16.49
C GLU A 153 3.33 -13.22 -16.34
N ARG A 154 4.04 -13.61 -15.30
CA ARG A 154 5.44 -13.24 -15.07
C ARG A 154 6.37 -14.28 -15.69
N ARG A 155 7.05 -13.92 -16.77
CA ARG A 155 8.12 -14.76 -17.36
C ARG A 155 9.43 -14.37 -16.74
N GLN A 156 10.21 -15.32 -16.23
CA GLN A 156 11.53 -15.02 -15.68
C GLN A 156 12.50 -16.23 -15.77
N PRO A 157 13.83 -15.99 -15.83
CA PRO A 157 14.82 -17.05 -15.91
C PRO A 157 14.96 -17.82 -14.59
N THR A 158 15.14 -17.10 -13.48
CA THR A 158 15.26 -17.65 -12.13
C THR A 158 13.88 -17.78 -11.50
N ARG A 159 13.55 -18.96 -10.97
CA ARG A 159 12.24 -19.24 -10.36
C ARG A 159 12.37 -19.99 -9.03
N ASN A 160 13.31 -19.54 -8.20
CA ASN A 160 13.37 -19.93 -6.79
C ASN A 160 12.36 -19.08 -5.99
N GLU A 161 12.09 -19.49 -4.75
CA GLU A 161 11.12 -18.83 -3.86
C GLU A 161 11.32 -17.30 -3.81
N ASP A 162 12.49 -16.83 -3.40
CA ASP A 162 12.78 -15.40 -3.23
C ASP A 162 12.54 -14.60 -4.53
N SER A 163 13.02 -15.11 -5.68
CA SER A 163 12.84 -14.43 -6.97
C SER A 163 11.39 -14.35 -7.41
N VAL A 164 10.59 -15.38 -7.13
CA VAL A 164 9.18 -15.45 -7.51
C VAL A 164 8.36 -14.54 -6.61
N LEU A 165 8.60 -14.56 -5.30
CA LEU A 165 7.93 -13.70 -4.33
C LEU A 165 8.31 -12.22 -4.55
N ALA A 166 9.56 -11.92 -4.89
CA ALA A 166 9.99 -10.55 -5.19
C ALA A 166 9.32 -9.99 -6.46
N SER A 167 9.21 -10.80 -7.52
CA SER A 167 8.45 -10.41 -8.71
C SER A 167 6.96 -10.25 -8.42
N PHE A 168 6.37 -11.17 -7.66
CA PHE A 168 4.97 -11.06 -7.24
C PHE A 168 4.72 -9.77 -6.43
N ALA A 169 5.61 -9.40 -5.50
CA ALA A 169 5.46 -8.17 -4.72
C ALA A 169 5.41 -6.93 -5.62
N ARG A 170 6.26 -6.85 -6.66
CA ARG A 170 6.18 -5.76 -7.65
C ARG A 170 4.88 -5.79 -8.44
N ASP A 171 4.46 -6.97 -8.89
CA ASP A 171 3.25 -7.14 -9.71
C ASP A 171 1.97 -6.85 -8.92
N ALA A 172 1.99 -7.17 -7.62
CA ALA A 172 0.90 -6.91 -6.70
C ALA A 172 0.59 -5.40 -6.57
N ASP A 173 1.57 -4.52 -6.75
CA ASP A 173 1.32 -3.06 -6.77
C ASP A 173 0.41 -2.68 -7.95
N ILE A 174 0.70 -3.17 -9.16
CA ILE A 174 -0.13 -2.94 -10.35
C ILE A 174 -1.52 -3.55 -10.14
N ILE A 175 -1.59 -4.76 -9.59
CA ILE A 175 -2.88 -5.42 -9.31
C ILE A 175 -3.73 -4.54 -8.39
N ARG A 176 -3.16 -4.08 -7.28
CA ARG A 176 -3.86 -3.23 -6.29
C ARG A 176 -4.30 -1.90 -6.89
N VAL A 177 -3.50 -1.33 -7.80
CA VAL A 177 -3.87 -0.11 -8.54
C VAL A 177 -5.08 -0.31 -9.44
N LEU A 178 -5.20 -1.47 -10.08
CA LEU A 178 -6.23 -1.74 -11.07
C LEU A 178 -7.56 -2.17 -10.44
N ILE A 179 -7.52 -3.01 -9.39
CA ILE A 179 -8.73 -3.65 -8.84
C ILE A 179 -8.96 -3.35 -7.35
N GLY A 180 -8.08 -2.60 -6.71
CA GLY A 180 -8.10 -2.35 -5.26
C GLY A 180 -7.45 -3.47 -4.45
N ASP A 181 -7.55 -3.37 -3.12
CA ASP A 181 -6.92 -4.31 -2.20
C ASP A 181 -7.69 -5.64 -2.13
N PRO A 182 -7.07 -6.78 -2.48
CA PRO A 182 -7.74 -8.07 -2.43
C PRO A 182 -8.10 -8.46 -1.00
N SER A 183 -9.28 -9.06 -0.80
CA SER A 183 -9.70 -9.57 0.51
C SER A 183 -9.33 -11.04 0.72
N ARG A 184 -8.92 -11.75 -0.33
CA ARG A 184 -8.56 -13.17 -0.29
C ARG A 184 -7.44 -13.50 -1.25
N LEU A 185 -6.50 -14.32 -0.80
CA LEU A 185 -5.38 -14.83 -1.58
C LEU A 185 -5.34 -16.35 -1.53
N MET A 186 -5.24 -17.01 -2.68
CA MET A 186 -5.06 -18.45 -2.78
C MET A 186 -3.88 -18.78 -3.69
N ALA A 187 -2.91 -19.51 -3.19
CA ALA A 187 -1.78 -19.98 -3.97
C ALA A 187 -1.89 -21.49 -4.28
N LEU A 188 -1.59 -21.84 -5.52
CA LEU A 188 -1.51 -23.21 -6.04
C LEU A 188 -0.15 -23.39 -6.71
N GLY A 189 0.47 -24.55 -6.53
CA GLY A 189 1.91 -24.70 -6.77
C GLY A 189 2.71 -24.11 -5.59
N GLY A 190 4.03 -24.07 -5.71
CA GLY A 190 4.93 -23.78 -4.58
C GLY A 190 5.32 -25.02 -3.74
N GLY A 191 6.29 -24.87 -2.84
CA GLY A 191 6.99 -25.96 -2.14
C GLY A 191 8.35 -26.29 -2.75
N ASP A 192 9.05 -27.33 -2.27
CA ASP A 192 10.47 -27.62 -2.58
C ASP A 192 10.85 -27.60 -4.08
N SER A 193 9.90 -27.86 -4.99
CA SER A 193 10.09 -27.79 -6.44
C SER A 193 8.98 -27.05 -7.20
N GLY A 194 7.94 -26.58 -6.52
CA GLY A 194 6.71 -26.07 -7.12
C GLY A 194 6.72 -24.58 -7.50
N TRP A 195 7.77 -23.84 -7.11
CA TRP A 195 7.87 -22.39 -7.36
C TRP A 195 7.93 -22.04 -8.85
N ALA A 196 8.38 -22.95 -9.71
CA ALA A 196 8.48 -22.73 -11.15
C ALA A 196 7.12 -22.63 -11.88
N THR A 197 6.03 -23.04 -11.21
CA THR A 197 4.66 -23.06 -11.74
C THR A 197 3.66 -22.48 -10.74
N LEU A 198 4.12 -21.61 -9.83
CA LEU A 198 3.26 -20.95 -8.86
C LEU A 198 2.15 -20.17 -9.59
N ALA A 199 0.92 -20.36 -9.13
CA ALA A 199 -0.25 -19.58 -9.51
C ALA A 199 -0.92 -19.01 -8.25
N VAL A 200 -1.27 -17.73 -8.28
CA VAL A 200 -1.90 -17.00 -7.19
C VAL A 200 -3.22 -16.44 -7.70
N GLY A 201 -4.31 -16.81 -7.06
CA GLY A 201 -5.62 -16.20 -7.24
C GLY A 201 -5.84 -15.14 -6.17
N LEU A 202 -6.26 -13.95 -6.59
CA LEU A 202 -6.66 -12.85 -5.71
C LEU A 202 -8.12 -12.51 -6.00
N SER A 203 -8.93 -12.36 -4.95
CA SER A 203 -10.35 -12.08 -5.09
C SER A 203 -10.92 -11.28 -3.91
N GLY A 204 -12.09 -10.71 -4.13
CA GLY A 204 -12.90 -10.03 -3.12
C GLY A 204 -14.38 -9.99 -3.50
N PRO A 205 -15.29 -9.72 -2.53
CA PRO A 205 -16.74 -9.83 -2.73
C PRO A 205 -17.30 -8.94 -3.85
N ASP A 206 -16.62 -7.83 -4.18
CA ASP A 206 -17.02 -6.88 -5.23
C ASP A 206 -15.85 -6.53 -6.17
N GLN A 207 -14.86 -7.41 -6.30
CA GLN A 207 -13.65 -7.18 -7.09
C GLN A 207 -13.54 -8.13 -8.27
N VAL A 208 -12.90 -7.65 -9.33
CA VAL A 208 -12.50 -8.48 -10.46
C VAL A 208 -11.55 -9.57 -9.96
N SER A 209 -11.82 -10.82 -10.33
CA SER A 209 -10.93 -11.94 -10.01
C SER A 209 -9.62 -11.82 -10.78
N VAL A 210 -8.50 -11.90 -10.06
CA VAL A 210 -7.15 -11.81 -10.64
C VAL A 210 -6.44 -13.15 -10.51
N ARG A 211 -5.80 -13.57 -11.59
CA ARG A 211 -4.87 -14.70 -11.58
C ARG A 211 -3.48 -14.22 -11.95
N TRP A 212 -2.52 -14.42 -11.07
CA TRP A 212 -1.10 -14.23 -11.34
C TRP A 212 -0.42 -15.59 -11.45
N HIS A 213 0.49 -15.80 -12.40
CA HIS A 213 1.31 -17.00 -12.45
C HIS A 213 2.70 -16.73 -13.01
N VAL A 214 3.63 -17.60 -12.62
CA VAL A 214 5.01 -17.56 -13.11
C VAL A 214 5.25 -18.59 -14.22
N ALA A 215 5.98 -18.18 -15.25
CA ALA A 215 6.38 -18.98 -16.40
C ALA A 215 7.88 -18.86 -16.69
N LYS A 216 8.43 -19.82 -17.44
CA LYS A 216 9.85 -19.79 -17.83
C LYS A 216 10.06 -18.72 -18.90
N GLY A 217 10.94 -17.76 -18.63
CA GLY A 217 11.39 -16.76 -19.58
C GLY A 217 12.90 -16.81 -19.78
N LYS A 218 13.40 -16.19 -20.85
CA LYS A 218 14.83 -15.84 -20.95
C LYS A 218 15.14 -14.57 -20.17
N THR A 219 14.18 -13.65 -20.18
CA THR A 219 14.19 -12.31 -19.61
C THR A 219 13.00 -12.15 -18.65
N PRO A 220 13.10 -11.25 -17.66
CA PRO A 220 11.99 -10.94 -16.76
C PRO A 220 10.96 -10.05 -17.49
N GLU A 221 9.84 -10.61 -17.93
CA GLU A 221 8.77 -9.90 -18.68
C GLU A 221 7.44 -10.08 -17.96
N LEU A 222 6.50 -9.15 -18.16
CA LEU A 222 5.13 -9.25 -17.63
C LEU A 222 4.12 -9.16 -18.76
N SER A 223 3.17 -10.07 -18.80
CA SER A 223 1.98 -9.94 -19.64
C SER A 223 0.76 -9.72 -18.76
N ILE A 224 -0.01 -8.66 -19.04
CA ILE A 224 -1.29 -8.39 -18.40
C ILE A 224 -2.38 -8.63 -19.42
N GLN A 225 -3.36 -9.48 -19.10
CA GLN A 225 -4.49 -9.78 -19.98
C GLN A 225 -5.80 -9.49 -19.26
N LEU A 226 -6.60 -8.59 -19.81
CA LEU A 226 -7.97 -8.36 -19.41
C LEU A 226 -8.90 -9.16 -20.32
N LEU A 227 -9.65 -10.10 -19.75
CA LEU A 227 -10.66 -10.88 -20.45
C LEU A 227 -12.04 -10.31 -20.16
N CYS A 228 -12.78 -10.03 -21.22
CA CYS A 228 -14.13 -9.49 -21.17
C CYS A 228 -15.06 -10.35 -22.04
N GLU A 229 -16.36 -10.18 -21.84
CA GLU A 229 -17.42 -10.91 -22.54
C GLU A 229 -17.33 -10.85 -24.08
N HIS A 230 -16.87 -9.72 -24.63
CA HIS A 230 -16.83 -9.48 -26.09
C HIS A 230 -15.42 -9.21 -26.63
N GLY A 231 -14.39 -9.63 -25.89
CA GLY A 231 -13.01 -9.45 -26.33
C GLY A 231 -11.98 -9.49 -25.22
N ARG A 232 -10.74 -9.19 -25.59
CA ARG A 232 -9.60 -9.16 -24.67
C ARG A 232 -8.61 -8.07 -25.02
N ILE A 233 -7.90 -7.59 -24.00
CA ILE A 233 -6.76 -6.69 -24.12
C ILE A 233 -5.55 -7.40 -23.52
N CYS A 234 -4.42 -7.37 -24.21
CA CYS A 234 -3.14 -7.91 -23.77
C CYS A 234 -2.08 -6.82 -23.84
N ILE A 235 -1.39 -6.60 -22.72
CA ILE A 235 -0.28 -5.66 -22.58
C ILE A 235 0.98 -6.49 -22.31
N GLU A 236 1.99 -6.35 -23.16
CA GLU A 236 3.32 -6.94 -22.97
C GLU A 236 4.27 -5.86 -22.45
N ILE A 237 4.78 -6.08 -21.25
CA ILE A 237 5.71 -5.21 -20.56
C ILE A 237 7.11 -5.78 -20.75
N PRO A 238 8.03 -5.00 -21.35
CA PRO A 238 9.41 -5.42 -21.59
C PRO A 238 10.19 -5.57 -20.27
N PRO A 239 11.41 -6.13 -20.33
CA PRO A 239 12.28 -6.25 -19.16
C PRO A 239 12.55 -4.92 -18.46
N GLU A 240 12.69 -4.99 -17.13
CA GLU A 240 12.87 -3.82 -16.25
C GLU A 240 11.75 -2.77 -16.37
N ASP A 241 10.61 -3.16 -16.95
CA ASP A 241 9.49 -2.30 -17.31
C ASP A 241 9.88 -1.12 -18.23
N ARG A 242 11.05 -1.21 -18.89
CA ARG A 242 11.68 -0.13 -19.65
C ARG A 242 11.45 -0.28 -21.14
N GLY A 243 11.10 0.83 -21.80
CA GLY A 243 10.86 0.85 -23.24
C GLY A 243 9.40 1.10 -23.59
N ALA A 244 9.06 0.85 -24.85
CA ALA A 244 7.68 0.83 -25.31
C ALA A 244 7.00 -0.47 -24.88
N TRP A 245 5.80 -0.35 -24.30
CA TRP A 245 4.96 -1.50 -23.96
C TRP A 245 4.05 -1.78 -25.14
N LYS A 246 3.91 -3.06 -25.49
CA LYS A 246 3.08 -3.46 -26.64
C LYS A 246 1.68 -3.75 -26.16
N VAL A 247 0.70 -3.30 -26.91
CA VAL A 247 -0.70 -3.50 -26.60
C VAL A 247 -1.36 -4.17 -27.81
N SER A 248 -2.08 -5.24 -27.53
CA SER A 248 -2.91 -5.91 -28.53
C SER A 248 -4.30 -6.09 -27.97
N HIS A 249 -5.30 -5.93 -28.82
CA HIS A 249 -6.68 -6.18 -28.46
C HIS A 249 -7.37 -7.00 -29.53
N GLN A 250 -8.37 -7.74 -29.10
CA GLN A 250 -9.22 -8.54 -29.97
C GLN A 250 -10.65 -8.29 -29.51
N SER A 251 -11.52 -7.89 -30.44
CA SER A 251 -12.96 -7.79 -30.22
C SER A 251 -13.67 -8.80 -31.10
N ASP A 252 -14.74 -9.38 -30.57
CA ASP A 252 -15.59 -10.32 -31.31
C ASP A 252 -16.64 -9.60 -32.19
N SER A 253 -16.71 -8.27 -32.11
CA SER A 253 -17.65 -7.46 -32.90
C SER A 253 -17.06 -7.10 -34.27
N GLU A 254 -17.82 -7.34 -35.34
CA GLU A 254 -17.51 -6.86 -36.69
C GLU A 254 -17.79 -5.35 -36.89
N ALA A 255 -18.38 -4.68 -35.88
CA ALA A 255 -18.59 -3.24 -35.90
C ALA A 255 -17.27 -2.47 -35.70
N SER A 256 -17.30 -1.14 -35.94
CA SER A 256 -16.16 -0.23 -35.71
C SER A 256 -15.42 -0.54 -34.40
N ASP A 257 -14.09 -0.64 -34.46
CA ASP A 257 -13.25 -1.03 -33.32
C ASP A 257 -13.58 -0.21 -32.06
N PRO A 258 -14.17 -0.82 -31.01
CA PRO A 258 -14.59 -0.11 -29.82
C PRO A 258 -13.41 0.44 -29.00
N LEU A 259 -12.18 0.00 -29.33
CA LEU A 259 -10.93 0.43 -28.72
C LEU A 259 -10.07 1.28 -29.67
N LEU A 260 -10.67 1.94 -30.66
CA LEU A 260 -9.95 2.79 -31.63
C LEU A 260 -9.00 3.83 -30.98
N ASN A 261 -9.34 4.30 -29.77
CA ASN A 261 -8.54 5.27 -29.01
C ASN A 261 -7.59 4.63 -27.99
N PHE A 262 -7.60 3.31 -27.83
CA PHE A 262 -6.68 2.60 -26.97
C PHE A 262 -5.35 2.43 -27.73
N PRO A 263 -4.22 2.83 -27.15
CA PRO A 263 -2.94 2.83 -27.88
C PRO A 263 -2.51 1.39 -28.16
N SER A 264 -2.03 1.12 -29.38
CA SER A 264 -1.44 -0.17 -29.78
C SER A 264 0.02 -0.32 -29.32
N GLU A 265 0.72 0.78 -29.11
CA GLU A 265 2.07 0.83 -28.56
C GLU A 265 2.20 2.09 -27.71
N THR A 266 2.95 2.00 -26.61
CA THR A 266 3.15 3.11 -25.71
C THR A 266 4.43 3.88 -26.06
N THR A 267 4.50 5.13 -25.63
CA THR A 267 5.76 5.90 -25.72
C THR A 267 6.82 5.24 -24.86
N ASP A 268 8.09 5.42 -25.24
CA ASP A 268 9.24 4.96 -24.48
C ASP A 268 9.15 5.36 -22.99
N PHE A 269 9.02 4.36 -22.12
CA PHE A 269 8.91 4.55 -20.68
C PHE A 269 10.27 4.33 -20.02
N GLN A 270 10.68 5.30 -19.19
CA GLN A 270 11.96 5.30 -18.48
C GLN A 270 11.69 5.33 -16.96
N PRO A 271 11.52 4.17 -16.30
CA PRO A 271 11.22 4.07 -14.87
C PRO A 271 12.12 4.93 -13.98
N ALA A 272 13.43 4.92 -14.28
CA ALA A 272 14.44 5.67 -13.54
C ALA A 272 14.18 7.18 -13.55
N LYS A 273 13.74 7.75 -14.68
CA LYS A 273 13.44 9.18 -14.81
C LYS A 273 12.17 9.56 -14.06
N VAL A 274 11.18 8.66 -14.05
CA VAL A 274 9.92 8.86 -13.31
C VAL A 274 10.19 8.90 -11.80
N LEU A 275 10.94 7.92 -11.29
CA LEU A 275 11.30 7.84 -9.87
C LEU A 275 12.21 8.99 -9.43
N LEU A 276 13.19 9.37 -10.26
CA LEU A 276 14.02 10.55 -10.01
C LEU A 276 13.19 11.83 -9.96
N ALA A 277 12.26 12.02 -10.90
CA ALA A 277 11.37 13.18 -10.89
C ALA A 277 10.53 13.24 -9.62
N HIS A 278 10.04 12.09 -9.13
CA HIS A 278 9.32 12.02 -7.87
C HIS A 278 10.21 12.36 -6.67
N LEU A 279 11.42 11.79 -6.59
CA LEU A 279 12.40 12.12 -5.55
C LEU A 279 12.67 13.62 -5.48
N LEU A 280 12.90 14.25 -6.64
CA LEU A 280 13.14 15.69 -6.73
C LEU A 280 11.91 16.51 -6.33
N GLN A 281 10.70 16.10 -6.70
CA GLN A 281 9.48 16.80 -6.29
C GLN A 281 9.29 16.77 -4.78
N THR A 282 9.51 15.61 -4.17
CA THR A 282 9.45 15.41 -2.72
C THR A 282 10.51 16.23 -2.00
N ALA A 283 11.76 16.23 -2.48
CA ALA A 283 12.85 17.01 -1.90
C ALA A 283 12.59 18.53 -1.91
N HIS A 284 11.90 19.05 -2.93
CA HIS A 284 11.54 20.47 -3.03
C HIS A 284 10.23 20.82 -2.30
N GLY A 285 9.61 19.88 -1.57
CA GLY A 285 8.32 20.09 -0.90
C GLY A 285 7.15 20.37 -1.86
N LYS A 286 7.32 20.10 -3.16
CA LYS A 286 6.29 20.33 -4.18
C LYS A 286 5.37 19.11 -4.25
N ASN A 287 4.45 19.00 -3.31
CA ASN A 287 3.27 18.16 -3.51
C ASN A 287 2.38 18.84 -4.55
N LYS A 288 2.54 18.48 -5.83
CA LYS A 288 1.51 18.84 -6.82
C LYS A 288 0.21 18.21 -6.34
N GLY A 289 -0.80 19.05 -6.10
CA GLY A 289 -2.17 18.59 -5.89
C GLY A 289 -2.50 17.55 -6.95
N SER A 290 -2.80 16.34 -6.50
CA SER A 290 -3.15 15.22 -7.36
C SER A 290 -4.26 15.67 -8.31
N SER A 291 -4.00 15.65 -9.61
CA SER A 291 -5.10 15.60 -10.55
C SER A 291 -5.86 14.31 -10.25
N GLU A 292 -7.14 14.38 -9.87
CA GLU A 292 -7.98 13.24 -9.45
C GLU A 292 -7.97 12.07 -10.44
N ARG A 293 -7.49 12.28 -11.67
CA ARG A 293 -7.47 11.30 -12.77
C ARG A 293 -6.15 10.55 -12.95
N LEU A 294 -5.09 10.84 -12.19
CA LEU A 294 -3.80 10.15 -12.33
C LEU A 294 -3.52 9.26 -11.13
N ILE A 295 -3.00 8.05 -11.40
CA ILE A 295 -2.50 7.15 -10.35
C ILE A 295 -1.34 7.86 -9.61
N PRO A 296 -1.45 8.01 -8.27
CA PRO A 296 -0.39 8.64 -7.49
C PRO A 296 0.88 7.78 -7.46
N PRO A 297 2.06 8.40 -7.22
CA PRO A 297 3.28 7.66 -6.93
C PRO A 297 3.09 6.71 -5.74
N ALA A 298 3.87 5.63 -5.71
CA ALA A 298 3.83 4.70 -4.60
C ALA A 298 4.40 5.29 -3.32
N THR A 299 3.73 4.95 -2.22
CA THR A 299 4.10 5.31 -0.86
C THR A 299 4.56 4.08 -0.09
N TRP A 300 5.16 4.27 1.08
CA TRP A 300 5.56 3.16 1.93
C TRP A 300 4.41 2.18 2.26
N PRO A 301 3.20 2.64 2.64
CA PRO A 301 2.06 1.74 2.84
C PRO A 301 1.75 0.86 1.63
N ASP A 302 1.93 1.38 0.40
CA ASP A 302 1.73 0.56 -0.80
C ASP A 302 2.73 -0.59 -0.88
N ALA A 303 4.01 -0.31 -0.61
CA ALA A 303 5.08 -1.30 -0.60
C ALA A 303 4.92 -2.32 0.54
N ALA A 304 4.54 -1.87 1.74
CA ALA A 304 4.30 -2.76 2.87
C ALA A 304 3.18 -3.77 2.56
N ARG A 305 2.10 -3.32 1.90
CA ARG A 305 0.99 -4.19 1.48
C ARG A 305 1.40 -5.22 0.44
N THR A 306 2.23 -4.87 -0.53
CA THR A 306 2.70 -5.87 -1.50
C THR A 306 3.63 -6.92 -0.88
N ILE A 307 4.45 -6.52 0.09
CA ILE A 307 5.28 -7.44 0.89
C ILE A 307 4.39 -8.40 1.70
N GLU A 308 3.36 -7.89 2.36
CA GLU A 308 2.37 -8.69 3.09
C GLU A 308 1.71 -9.76 2.19
N LEU A 309 1.30 -9.36 0.98
CA LEU A 309 0.70 -10.30 0.02
C LEU A 309 1.71 -11.38 -0.39
N ALA A 310 2.96 -10.99 -0.66
CA ALA A 310 4.00 -11.93 -1.03
C ALA A 310 4.32 -12.92 0.11
N GLU A 311 4.47 -12.45 1.36
CA GLU A 311 4.74 -13.32 2.51
C GLU A 311 3.56 -14.26 2.84
N THR A 312 2.34 -13.91 2.42
CA THR A 312 1.16 -14.75 2.61
C THR A 312 1.16 -15.97 1.68
N ILE A 313 1.86 -15.92 0.54
CA ILE A 313 1.90 -17.02 -0.44
C ILE A 313 2.42 -18.33 0.17
N PRO A 314 3.62 -18.41 0.79
CA PRO A 314 4.10 -19.65 1.41
C PRO A 314 3.11 -20.25 2.40
N ARG A 315 2.40 -19.41 3.17
CA ARG A 315 1.38 -19.84 4.14
C ARG A 315 0.17 -20.45 3.43
N SER A 316 -0.27 -19.86 2.30
CA SER A 316 -1.39 -20.38 1.52
C SER A 316 -1.03 -21.71 0.86
N VAL A 317 0.16 -21.81 0.27
CA VAL A 317 0.69 -23.05 -0.33
C VAL A 317 0.74 -24.16 0.70
N LYS A 318 1.35 -23.92 1.88
CA LYS A 318 1.47 -24.92 2.95
C LYS A 318 0.12 -25.40 3.47
N ARG A 319 -0.91 -24.54 3.47
CA ARG A 319 -2.26 -24.88 3.93
C ARG A 319 -3.14 -25.48 2.83
N GLY A 320 -2.76 -25.35 1.55
CA GLY A 320 -3.55 -25.81 0.41
C GLY A 320 -4.92 -25.12 0.27
N ARG A 321 -5.07 -23.90 0.81
CA ARG A 321 -6.34 -23.15 0.79
C ARG A 321 -6.12 -21.65 0.72
N GLY A 322 -7.17 -20.95 0.30
CA GLY A 322 -7.23 -19.49 0.37
C GLY A 322 -7.10 -18.97 1.80
N ILE A 323 -6.34 -17.90 1.97
CA ILE A 323 -6.17 -17.12 3.18
C ILE A 323 -6.98 -15.84 3.00
N ASP A 324 -7.84 -15.55 3.98
CA ASP A 324 -8.56 -14.29 4.03
C ASP A 324 -7.62 -13.21 4.57
N LEU A 325 -7.58 -12.08 3.87
CA LEU A 325 -6.73 -10.93 4.17
C LEU A 325 -7.58 -9.96 4.99
N HIS A 326 -7.31 -9.89 6.29
CA HIS A 326 -7.99 -8.96 7.17
C HIS A 326 -7.28 -7.61 7.13
N GLN A 327 -7.93 -6.62 6.54
CA GLN A 327 -7.49 -5.24 6.64
C GLN A 327 -7.80 -4.74 8.05
N GLU A 328 -6.80 -4.75 8.93
CA GLU A 328 -6.86 -3.90 10.11
C GLU A 328 -6.67 -2.46 9.63
N GLU A 329 -7.74 -1.82 9.17
CA GLU A 329 -7.84 -0.39 9.33
C GLU A 329 -7.90 -0.15 10.83
N PHE A 330 -6.78 0.27 11.45
CA PHE A 330 -6.80 0.91 12.77
C PHE A 330 -7.48 2.27 12.66
N SER A 331 -8.74 2.25 12.24
CA SER A 331 -9.66 3.36 12.35
C SER A 331 -9.95 3.51 13.83
N GLU A 332 -9.60 4.65 14.42
CA GLU A 332 -10.02 5.04 15.78
C GLU A 332 -11.54 4.84 15.97
N LEU A 333 -12.32 4.89 14.88
CA LEU A 333 -13.75 4.62 14.85
C LEU A 333 -14.10 3.14 15.13
N GLY A 334 -13.28 2.19 14.69
CA GLY A 334 -13.46 0.76 14.92
C GLY A 334 -13.25 0.41 16.40
N THR A 335 -12.16 0.93 16.97
CA THR A 335 -11.87 0.83 18.41
C THR A 335 -12.92 1.54 19.23
N PHE A 336 -13.36 2.75 18.84
CA PHE A 336 -14.41 3.50 19.52
C PHE A 336 -15.76 2.77 19.50
N ARG A 337 -16.16 2.18 18.38
CA ARG A 337 -17.37 1.34 18.29
C ARG A 337 -17.26 0.08 19.15
N GLY A 338 -16.09 -0.57 19.16
CA GLY A 338 -15.81 -1.73 20.01
C GLY A 338 -15.89 -1.41 21.50
N THR A 339 -15.27 -0.30 21.94
CA THR A 339 -15.33 0.18 23.33
C THR A 339 -16.75 0.62 23.72
N MET A 340 -17.51 1.25 22.84
CA MET A 340 -18.91 1.61 23.13
C MET A 340 -19.83 0.40 23.22
N ALA A 341 -19.59 -0.66 22.44
CA ALA A 341 -20.35 -1.90 22.53
C ALA A 341 -20.11 -2.63 23.86
N SER A 342 -18.85 -2.72 24.32
CA SER A 342 -18.53 -3.34 25.60
C SER A 342 -19.00 -2.51 26.80
N LEU A 343 -18.87 -1.17 26.74
CA LEU A 343 -19.38 -0.24 27.76
C LEU A 343 -20.91 -0.31 27.86
N GLY A 344 -21.63 -0.33 26.73
CA GLY A 344 -23.08 -0.45 26.70
C GLY A 344 -23.59 -1.74 27.33
N CYS A 345 -22.94 -2.87 27.03
CA CYS A 345 -23.24 -4.15 27.67
C CYS A 345 -23.00 -4.09 29.20
N GLY A 346 -21.89 -3.48 29.64
CA GLY A 346 -21.58 -3.29 31.05
C GLY A 346 -22.62 -2.45 31.79
N ILE A 347 -23.12 -1.37 31.18
CA ILE A 347 -24.16 -0.51 31.76
C ILE A 347 -25.49 -1.23 31.89
N ILE A 348 -25.88 -2.03 30.89
CA ILE A 348 -27.10 -2.85 30.96
C ILE A 348 -26.99 -3.87 32.10
N MET A 349 -25.86 -4.55 32.22
CA MET A 349 -25.60 -5.50 33.31
C MET A 349 -25.65 -4.82 34.68
N ALA A 350 -25.02 -3.65 34.84
CA ALA A 350 -25.07 -2.88 36.08
C ALA A 350 -26.50 -2.39 36.39
N GLY A 351 -27.26 -1.95 35.38
CA GLY A 351 -28.66 -1.56 35.53
C GLY A 351 -29.53 -2.71 36.02
N LEU A 352 -29.42 -3.89 35.40
CA LEU A 352 -30.14 -5.10 35.85
C LEU A 352 -29.75 -5.49 37.28
N PHE A 353 -28.48 -5.37 37.65
CA PHE A 353 -28.02 -5.61 39.00
C PHE A 353 -28.61 -4.61 40.01
N ILE A 354 -28.71 -3.33 39.66
CA ILE A 354 -29.37 -2.30 40.50
C ILE A 354 -30.85 -2.62 40.69
N VAL A 355 -31.56 -3.06 39.63
CA VAL A 355 -32.96 -3.52 39.76
C VAL A 355 -33.05 -4.70 40.73
N PHE A 356 -32.16 -5.68 40.60
CA PHE A 356 -32.11 -6.84 41.48
C PHE A 356 -31.89 -6.45 42.95
N VAL A 357 -30.92 -5.59 43.23
CA VAL A 357 -30.66 -5.12 44.61
C VAL A 357 -31.83 -4.29 45.14
N ALA A 358 -32.38 -3.38 44.34
CA ALA A 358 -33.48 -2.52 44.77
C ALA A 358 -34.77 -3.30 45.04
N THR A 359 -35.06 -4.33 44.25
CA THR A 359 -36.20 -5.22 44.48
C THR A 359 -35.99 -6.08 45.73
N LEU A 360 -34.77 -6.58 45.97
CA LEU A 360 -34.43 -7.35 47.17
C LEU A 360 -34.52 -6.49 48.43
N VAL A 361 -33.91 -5.30 48.42
CA VAL A 361 -33.97 -4.33 49.54
C VAL A 361 -35.40 -3.85 49.78
N GLY A 362 -36.17 -3.56 48.73
CA GLY A 362 -37.58 -3.19 48.86
C GLY A 362 -38.45 -4.31 49.47
N GLY A 363 -38.22 -5.56 49.05
CA GLY A 363 -38.89 -6.74 49.61
C GLY A 363 -38.59 -6.94 51.10
N VAL A 364 -37.31 -6.82 51.49
CA VAL A 364 -36.87 -6.94 52.89
C VAL A 364 -37.38 -5.77 53.74
N ALA A 365 -37.29 -4.54 53.22
CA ALA A 365 -37.73 -3.33 53.93
C ALA A 365 -39.23 -3.37 54.23
N ARG A 366 -40.05 -3.82 53.27
CA ARG A 366 -41.50 -3.96 53.45
C ARG A 366 -41.86 -5.03 54.48
N ALA A 367 -41.10 -6.12 54.55
CA ALA A 367 -41.29 -7.15 55.56
C ALA A 367 -40.84 -6.70 56.96
N ALA A 368 -39.83 -5.83 57.05
CA ALA A 368 -39.26 -5.33 58.30
C ALA A 368 -39.90 -4.02 58.82
N GLY A 369 -40.85 -3.43 58.08
CA GLY A 369 -41.46 -2.12 58.43
C GLY A 369 -40.47 -0.95 58.33
N TRP A 370 -39.49 -1.04 57.44
CA TRP A 370 -38.42 -0.05 57.31
C TRP A 370 -38.75 1.01 56.25
N ASP A 371 -39.40 2.08 56.68
CA ASP A 371 -39.86 3.19 55.81
C ASP A 371 -38.75 3.83 54.96
N PHE A 372 -37.51 3.86 55.47
CA PHE A 372 -36.38 4.44 54.73
C PHE A 372 -35.93 3.53 53.57
N GLY A 373 -35.95 2.21 53.75
CA GLY A 373 -35.58 1.25 52.70
C GLY A 373 -36.58 1.25 51.53
N GLU A 374 -37.86 1.46 51.82
CA GLU A 374 -38.90 1.59 50.80
C GLU A 374 -38.73 2.86 49.96
N ARG A 375 -38.39 3.99 50.60
CA ARG A 375 -38.04 5.22 49.89
C ARG A 375 -36.80 5.07 49.03
N LEU A 376 -35.75 4.42 49.53
CA LEU A 376 -34.52 4.20 48.78
C LEU A 376 -34.74 3.29 47.55
N ALA A 377 -35.58 2.27 47.70
CA ALA A 377 -36.00 1.43 46.58
C ALA A 377 -36.79 2.24 45.54
N SER A 378 -37.61 3.23 45.90
CA SER A 378 -38.34 4.03 44.91
C SER A 378 -37.47 4.87 43.95
N ILE A 379 -36.19 5.04 44.24
CA ILE A 379 -35.26 5.90 43.48
C ILE A 379 -34.61 5.17 42.29
N TRP A 380 -34.60 3.83 42.28
CA TRP A 380 -33.90 3.05 41.24
C TRP A 380 -34.32 3.38 39.78
N PRO A 381 -35.60 3.68 39.45
CA PRO A 381 -35.97 4.02 38.08
C PRO A 381 -35.27 5.29 37.59
N TYR A 382 -35.10 6.27 38.47
CA TYR A 382 -34.41 7.53 38.16
C TYR A 382 -32.90 7.31 38.00
N ALA A 383 -32.30 6.43 38.80
CA ALA A 383 -30.89 6.07 38.66
C ALA A 383 -30.60 5.40 37.31
N ILE A 384 -31.46 4.47 36.88
CA ILE A 384 -31.32 3.80 35.57
C ILE A 384 -31.55 4.79 34.43
N LEU A 385 -32.60 5.62 34.52
CA LEU A 385 -32.89 6.65 33.51
C LEU A 385 -31.71 7.62 33.35
N THR A 386 -31.14 8.10 34.46
CA THR A 386 -29.98 9.01 34.44
C THR A 386 -28.76 8.34 33.81
N THR A 387 -28.51 7.07 34.13
CA THR A 387 -27.38 6.31 33.58
C THR A 387 -27.55 6.09 32.06
N LEU A 388 -28.76 5.74 31.61
CA LEU A 388 -29.07 5.57 30.19
C LEU A 388 -28.95 6.88 29.42
N LEU A 389 -29.40 7.99 30.01
CA LEU A 389 -29.31 9.31 29.40
C LEU A 389 -27.86 9.79 29.27
N LEU A 390 -27.03 9.56 30.31
CA LEU A 390 -25.59 9.84 30.25
C LEU A 390 -24.90 9.01 29.15
N PHE A 391 -25.24 7.72 29.06
CA PHE A 391 -24.71 6.84 28.01
C PHE A 391 -25.11 7.30 26.61
N LEU A 392 -26.36 7.72 26.42
CA LEU A 392 -26.84 8.27 25.16
C LEU A 392 -26.06 9.54 24.77
N VAL A 393 -25.82 10.45 25.72
CA VAL A 393 -25.00 11.66 25.48
C VAL A 393 -23.58 11.31 25.05
N LEU A 394 -22.95 10.32 25.71
CA LEU A 394 -21.62 9.82 25.35
C LEU A 394 -21.58 9.24 23.92
N GLN A 395 -22.64 8.57 23.47
CA GLN A 395 -22.74 8.06 22.09
C GLN A 395 -22.79 9.17 21.03
N PHE A 396 -23.30 10.36 21.38
CA PHE A 396 -23.36 11.51 20.47
C PHE A 396 -22.11 12.41 20.52
N LEU A 397 -21.19 12.18 21.47
CA LEU A 397 -19.94 12.93 21.58
C LEU A 397 -19.08 12.95 20.29
N PRO A 398 -18.94 11.86 19.52
CA PRO A 398 -18.15 11.86 18.28
C PRO A 398 -18.72 12.77 17.20
N PHE A 399 -20.04 12.98 17.20
CA PHE A 399 -20.70 13.89 16.27
C PHE A 399 -20.48 15.36 16.64
N LEU A 400 -20.13 15.64 17.92
CA LEU A 400 -19.87 16.98 18.44
C LEU A 400 -18.38 17.34 18.40
N LEU A 401 -17.49 16.36 18.29
CA LEU A 401 -16.08 16.60 18.05
C LEU A 401 -15.92 17.16 16.63
N PRO A 402 -15.31 18.34 16.44
CA PRO A 402 -15.00 18.84 15.12
C PRO A 402 -14.19 17.77 14.41
N LYS A 403 -14.67 17.31 13.25
CA LYS A 403 -13.85 16.57 12.29
C LYS A 403 -12.58 17.40 12.18
N LYS A 404 -11.42 16.85 12.58
CA LYS A 404 -10.14 17.53 12.43
C LYS A 404 -9.95 17.66 10.92
N ALA A 405 -10.46 18.76 10.37
CA ALA A 405 -10.21 19.15 9.01
C ALA A 405 -8.69 19.15 8.92
N ASN A 406 -8.18 18.32 8.01
CA ASN A 406 -6.77 18.26 7.72
C ASN A 406 -6.36 19.70 7.44
N LYS A 407 -5.67 20.33 8.40
CA LYS A 407 -5.38 21.76 8.37
C LYS A 407 -4.20 21.96 7.43
N ASN A 408 -4.50 21.82 6.14
CA ASN A 408 -3.73 22.27 4.99
C ASN A 408 -4.64 22.62 3.80
N ALA A 409 -5.98 22.67 3.96
CA ALA A 409 -6.91 22.93 2.87
C ALA A 409 -7.47 24.37 2.80
N ASP A 410 -7.39 25.18 3.86
CA ASP A 410 -8.09 26.49 3.88
C ASP A 410 -7.15 27.66 4.23
N ALA A 411 -6.27 28.04 3.32
CA ALA A 411 -5.61 29.35 3.34
C ALA A 411 -5.60 30.10 2.00
N GLU A 412 -6.22 29.57 0.94
CA GLU A 412 -6.42 30.27 -0.34
C GLU A 412 -7.88 30.25 -0.74
N GLY A 413 -8.66 31.20 -0.21
CA GLY A 413 -10.08 31.24 -0.54
C GLY A 413 -10.86 32.42 0.01
N SER A 414 -10.25 33.57 0.28
CA SER A 414 -11.05 34.80 0.46
C SER A 414 -10.25 36.06 0.17
N PHE A 415 -10.10 36.42 -1.10
CA PHE A 415 -10.08 37.84 -1.44
C PHE A 415 -10.70 38.07 -2.83
N THR A 416 -11.69 38.96 -2.83
CA THR A 416 -12.30 39.71 -3.96
C THR A 416 -13.69 39.29 -4.46
N ARG A 417 -14.72 39.88 -3.85
CA ARG A 417 -15.78 40.62 -4.54
C ARG A 417 -16.63 41.41 -3.54
N ASP A 418 -16.44 42.73 -3.49
CA ASP A 418 -17.48 43.70 -3.86
C ASP A 418 -17.05 45.14 -3.52
N SER A 419 -17.25 46.02 -4.51
CA SER A 419 -17.03 47.48 -4.59
C SER A 419 -15.75 47.93 -5.27
#